data_AF-A0A1B6D7H8-F1
#
_entry.id   AF-A0A1B6D7H8-F1
#
_cell.length_a   1.000
_cell.length_b   1.000
_cell.length_c   1.000
_cell.angle_alpha   90.00
_cell.angle_beta   90.00
_cell.angle_gamma   90.00
#
_symmetry.space_group_name_H-M   'P 1'
#
loop_
_entity.id
_entity.type
_entity.pdbx_description
1 polymer ?
#
loop_
_entity_poly.entity_id
_entity_poly.type
_entity_poly.pdbx_seq_one_letter_code
_entity_poly.pdbx_strand_id
1 'polypeptide(L)'
;FSRGFNTSEWFYIARKNAENVIVNYNQFSRGFNTYTFNESAHTDRVPDEILSVRYEDGKWSKPYYDCGGGNIWMLTYTVPFFGFSNGTYFFKGTSGIDIDLRRVDIDQCPLPSGSTQLNIFAASDKCKKRTTECVPIPGLGFRRGSYRCQCKRGYYYPNTKATHRYYNGTVIEEEYEKLMLGEENQYNESGVFECLRCAE
;
A
#
# COMPACT_ATOMS: atom_id res chain seq x y z
N PHE A 1 11.44 8.65 -20.59
CA PHE A 1 12.60 7.87 -20.11
C PHE A 1 13.52 8.78 -19.31
N SER A 2 13.31 8.86 -18.00
CA SER A 2 13.97 9.82 -17.11
C SER A 2 15.38 9.33 -16.77
N ARG A 3 16.38 10.20 -16.89
CA ARG A 3 17.83 9.90 -16.85
C ARG A 3 18.37 9.45 -15.46
N GLY A 4 17.49 9.25 -14.46
CA GLY A 4 17.86 8.95 -13.06
C GLY A 4 17.57 7.51 -12.59
N PHE A 5 17.01 6.64 -13.42
CA PHE A 5 16.58 5.30 -12.99
C PHE A 5 17.74 4.31 -12.72
N ASN A 6 18.84 4.42 -13.46
CA ASN A 6 19.91 3.41 -13.50
C ASN A 6 20.72 3.29 -12.18
N THR A 7 20.66 4.31 -11.32
CA THR A 7 21.37 4.34 -10.02
C THR A 7 20.45 4.16 -8.82
N SER A 8 19.14 4.00 -9.04
CA SER A 8 18.18 3.83 -7.95
C SER A 8 18.36 2.47 -7.26
N GLU A 9 18.26 2.44 -5.93
CA GLU A 9 18.43 1.23 -5.12
C GLU A 9 17.50 0.10 -5.61
N TRP A 10 16.25 0.43 -5.93
CA TRP A 10 15.26 -0.53 -6.38
C TRP A 10 15.53 -1.07 -7.78
N PHE A 11 16.12 -0.29 -8.69
CA PHE A 11 16.54 -0.78 -10.00
C PHE A 11 17.68 -1.79 -9.86
N TYR A 12 18.65 -1.51 -8.98
CA TYR A 12 19.74 -2.44 -8.71
C TYR A 12 19.23 -3.76 -8.10
N ILE A 13 18.27 -3.68 -7.17
CA ILE A 13 17.64 -4.87 -6.58
C ILE A 13 16.87 -5.66 -7.66
N ALA A 14 16.07 -4.99 -8.49
CA ALA A 14 15.33 -5.64 -9.57
C ALA A 14 16.28 -6.34 -10.55
N ARG A 15 17.43 -5.74 -10.87
CA ARG A 15 18.47 -6.37 -11.70
C ARG A 15 19.06 -7.62 -11.04
N LYS A 16 19.38 -7.58 -9.75
CA LYS A 16 19.87 -8.77 -9.03
C LYS A 16 18.83 -9.88 -8.98
N ASN A 17 17.56 -9.55 -8.76
CA ASN A 17 16.49 -10.54 -8.80
C ASN A 17 16.37 -11.16 -10.20
N ALA A 18 16.52 -10.34 -11.25
CA ALA A 18 16.53 -10.80 -12.64
C ALA A 18 17.62 -11.87 -12.89
N GLU A 19 18.83 -11.65 -12.38
CA GLU A 19 19.94 -12.60 -12.48
C GLU A 19 19.57 -13.96 -11.86
N ASN A 20 18.93 -13.95 -10.69
CA ASN A 20 18.48 -15.18 -10.03
C ASN A 20 17.41 -15.93 -10.85
N VAL A 21 16.45 -15.20 -11.44
CA VAL A 21 15.40 -15.81 -12.29
C VAL A 21 16.00 -16.44 -13.54
N ILE A 22 16.97 -15.77 -14.18
CA ILE A 22 17.68 -16.30 -15.35
C ILE A 22 18.45 -17.58 -14.98
N VAL A 23 19.14 -17.59 -13.84
CA VAL A 23 19.91 -18.77 -13.36
C VAL A 23 19.00 -19.94 -13.03
N ASN A 24 17.87 -19.69 -12.36
CA ASN A 24 16.92 -20.75 -11.97
C ASN A 24 16.24 -21.40 -13.19
N TYR A 25 16.03 -20.65 -14.27
CA TYR A 25 15.59 -21.14 -15.58
C TYR A 25 14.38 -22.10 -15.52
N ASN A 26 13.34 -21.77 -14.74
CA ASN A 26 12.20 -22.66 -14.53
C ASN A 26 10.82 -21.98 -14.68
N GLN A 27 10.77 -20.67 -14.95
CA GLN A 27 9.54 -19.87 -14.97
C GLN A 27 9.05 -19.59 -16.40
N PHE A 28 8.95 -20.62 -17.23
CA PHE A 28 8.52 -20.44 -18.61
C PHE A 28 7.02 -20.29 -18.73
N SER A 29 6.60 -19.25 -19.42
CA SER A 29 5.22 -19.09 -19.87
C SER A 29 5.16 -19.47 -21.35
N ARG A 30 4.25 -20.39 -21.68
CA ARG A 30 4.02 -20.84 -23.06
C ARG A 30 2.80 -20.14 -23.62
N GLY A 31 2.96 -19.57 -24.80
CA GLY A 31 1.90 -18.85 -25.48
C GLY A 31 1.96 -19.04 -26.98
N PHE A 32 1.12 -18.28 -27.68
CA PHE A 32 1.16 -18.18 -29.13
C PHE A 32 1.27 -16.71 -29.49
N ASN A 33 2.22 -16.39 -30.36
CA ASN A 33 2.33 -15.07 -30.95
C ASN A 33 1.73 -15.07 -32.35
N THR A 34 1.08 -13.97 -32.70
CA THR A 34 0.60 -13.67 -34.05
C THR A 34 1.04 -12.27 -34.41
N TYR A 35 1.62 -12.09 -35.59
CA TYR A 35 2.06 -10.79 -36.06
C TYR A 35 1.02 -10.19 -37.00
N THR A 36 0.81 -8.88 -36.92
CA THR A 36 -0.12 -8.17 -37.79
C THR A 36 0.48 -8.05 -39.19
N PHE A 37 -0.22 -8.56 -40.22
CA PHE A 37 0.23 -8.44 -41.61
C PHE A 37 -0.50 -7.28 -42.33
N ASN A 38 -1.78 -7.05 -42.01
CA ASN A 38 -2.56 -5.89 -42.45
C ASN A 38 -3.64 -5.54 -41.39
N GLU A 39 -4.50 -4.54 -41.65
CA GLU A 39 -5.54 -4.11 -40.69
C GLU A 39 -6.59 -5.19 -40.33
N SER A 40 -6.71 -6.25 -41.13
CA SER A 40 -7.75 -7.29 -41.01
C SER A 40 -7.21 -8.70 -40.78
N ALA A 41 -5.91 -8.92 -40.93
CA ALA A 41 -5.29 -10.23 -41.02
C ALA A 41 -4.00 -10.29 -40.19
N HIS A 42 -3.91 -11.37 -39.41
CA HIS A 42 -2.76 -11.75 -38.63
C HIS A 42 -2.10 -12.98 -39.24
N THR A 43 -0.81 -13.16 -39.00
CA THR A 43 -0.09 -14.38 -39.35
C THR A 43 -0.63 -15.57 -38.55
N ASP A 44 -0.28 -16.78 -38.99
CA ASP A 44 -0.52 -17.99 -38.22
C ASP A 44 0.08 -17.89 -36.80
N ARG A 45 -0.56 -18.61 -35.88
CA ARG A 45 -0.12 -18.71 -34.48
C ARG A 45 1.19 -19.47 -34.40
N VAL A 46 2.25 -18.77 -33.99
CA VAL A 46 3.55 -19.38 -33.74
C VAL A 46 3.68 -19.64 -32.23
N PRO A 47 3.93 -20.89 -31.80
CA PRO A 47 4.16 -21.17 -30.39
C PRO A 47 5.43 -20.45 -29.92
N ASP A 48 5.36 -19.84 -28.75
CA ASP A 48 6.47 -19.13 -28.13
C ASP A 48 6.59 -19.49 -26.65
N GLU A 49 7.81 -19.48 -26.15
CA GLU A 49 8.13 -19.80 -24.75
C GLU A 49 9.03 -18.69 -24.21
N ILE A 50 8.47 -17.90 -23.29
CA ILE A 50 9.14 -16.73 -22.74
C ILE A 50 9.42 -16.98 -21.26
N LEU A 51 10.64 -16.67 -20.82
CA LEU A 51 10.96 -16.60 -19.40
C LEU A 51 10.13 -15.48 -18.74
N SER A 52 9.22 -15.87 -17.87
CA SER A 52 8.29 -14.96 -17.18
C SER A 52 8.75 -14.65 -15.76
N VAL A 53 8.27 -13.52 -15.25
CA VAL A 53 8.48 -13.09 -13.86
C VAL A 53 7.19 -13.26 -13.07
N ARG A 54 7.34 -13.62 -11.79
CA ARG A 54 6.23 -13.74 -10.85
C ARG A 54 6.17 -12.53 -9.94
N TYR A 55 5.11 -12.46 -9.12
CA TYR A 55 4.93 -11.36 -8.18
C TYR A 55 6.08 -11.29 -7.14
N GLU A 56 6.58 -12.44 -6.72
CA GLU A 56 7.71 -12.58 -5.79
C GLU A 56 9.04 -12.05 -6.34
N ASP A 57 9.21 -11.96 -7.66
CA ASP A 57 10.44 -11.48 -8.28
C ASP A 57 10.53 -9.95 -8.32
N GLY A 58 9.38 -9.28 -8.19
CA GLY A 58 9.28 -7.82 -8.18
C GLY A 58 9.65 -7.19 -6.85
N LYS A 59 9.88 -5.88 -6.89
CA LYS A 59 10.29 -5.09 -5.72
C LYS A 59 9.47 -3.82 -5.59
N TRP A 60 8.93 -3.61 -4.39
CA TRP A 60 8.36 -2.34 -3.98
C TRP A 60 9.45 -1.36 -3.53
N SER A 61 9.34 -0.11 -3.96
CA SER A 61 10.09 1.00 -3.40
C SER A 61 9.56 1.35 -2.00
N LYS A 62 10.36 2.07 -1.21
CA LYS A 62 9.81 2.84 -0.08
C LYS A 62 8.92 3.97 -0.64
N PRO A 63 7.94 4.48 0.11
CA PRO A 63 7.25 5.73 -0.24
C PRO A 63 8.25 6.85 -0.56
N TYR A 64 8.11 7.50 -1.71
CA TYR A 64 8.95 8.64 -2.11
C TYR A 64 8.13 9.71 -2.84
N TYR A 65 8.65 10.93 -2.87
CA TYR A 65 8.06 12.04 -3.61
C TYR A 65 8.71 12.16 -5.00
N ASP A 66 7.91 12.04 -6.07
CA ASP A 66 8.40 12.07 -7.45
C ASP A 66 8.65 13.50 -7.96
N CYS A 67 9.80 14.06 -7.60
CA CYS A 67 10.24 15.38 -8.04
C CYS A 67 10.50 15.42 -9.55
N GLY A 68 9.78 16.27 -10.30
CA GLY A 68 10.06 16.53 -11.73
C GLY A 68 9.41 15.55 -12.70
N GLY A 69 8.61 14.61 -12.21
CA GLY A 69 7.63 13.85 -12.98
C GLY A 69 6.22 14.30 -12.61
N GLY A 70 5.58 13.55 -11.72
CA GLY A 70 4.21 13.79 -11.25
C GLY A 70 4.07 14.79 -10.11
N ASN A 71 5.15 15.09 -9.35
CA ASN A 71 5.11 15.90 -8.12
C ASN A 71 4.07 15.37 -7.11
N ILE A 72 4.07 14.05 -6.90
CA ILE A 72 3.16 13.36 -5.98
C ILE A 72 3.93 12.37 -5.13
N TRP A 73 3.40 12.09 -3.93
CA TRP A 73 3.86 10.98 -3.11
C TRP A 73 3.37 9.66 -3.73
N MET A 74 4.29 8.74 -3.97
CA MET A 74 3.99 7.46 -4.59
C MET A 74 4.84 6.32 -4.02
N LEU A 75 4.40 5.10 -4.29
CA LEU A 75 5.20 3.89 -4.18
C LEU A 75 5.21 3.21 -5.55
N THR A 76 6.33 2.56 -5.91
CA THR A 76 6.50 1.96 -7.23
C THR A 76 6.80 0.48 -7.07
N TYR A 77 6.01 -0.36 -7.75
CA TYR A 77 6.34 -1.77 -7.91
C TYR A 77 7.11 -1.95 -9.20
N THR A 78 8.26 -2.60 -9.13
CA THR A 78 9.14 -2.81 -10.28
C THR A 78 9.41 -4.29 -10.48
N VAL A 79 9.26 -4.78 -11.71
CA VAL A 79 9.63 -6.14 -12.12
C VAL A 79 10.67 -6.08 -13.24
N PRO A 80 11.63 -7.02 -13.28
CA PRO A 80 12.54 -7.12 -14.41
C PRO A 80 11.84 -7.72 -15.64
N PHE A 81 12.34 -7.40 -16.82
CA PHE A 81 11.99 -8.13 -18.04
C PHE A 81 13.25 -8.46 -18.85
N PHE A 82 13.15 -9.53 -19.62
CA PHE A 82 14.29 -10.17 -20.23
C PHE A 82 14.31 -9.97 -21.75
N GLY A 83 15.52 -9.88 -22.30
CA GLY A 83 15.77 -10.08 -23.72
C GLY A 83 16.27 -11.51 -23.94
N PHE A 84 16.07 -12.03 -25.14
CA PHE A 84 16.62 -13.31 -25.56
C PHE A 84 17.53 -13.08 -26.76
N SER A 85 18.77 -13.55 -26.69
CA SER A 85 19.75 -13.46 -27.78
C SER A 85 20.74 -14.61 -27.66
N ASN A 86 21.18 -15.15 -28.80
CA ASN A 86 22.19 -16.23 -28.86
C ASN A 86 21.86 -17.42 -27.93
N GLY A 87 20.59 -17.79 -27.81
CA GLY A 87 20.16 -18.94 -26.99
C GLY A 87 20.13 -18.69 -25.48
N THR A 88 20.38 -17.46 -25.01
CA THR A 88 20.38 -17.14 -23.58
C THR A 88 19.52 -15.92 -23.26
N TYR A 89 18.92 -15.93 -22.07
CA TYR A 89 18.19 -14.79 -21.53
C TYR A 89 19.15 -13.83 -20.83
N PHE A 90 18.92 -12.53 -21.01
CA PHE A 90 19.66 -11.48 -20.31
C PHE A 90 18.72 -10.38 -19.82
N PHE A 91 19.10 -9.70 -18.75
CA PHE A 91 18.34 -8.57 -18.23
C PHE A 91 18.32 -7.43 -19.26
N LYS A 92 17.13 -7.01 -19.67
CA LYS A 92 16.95 -5.92 -20.65
C LYS A 92 16.52 -4.61 -19.99
N GLY A 93 15.77 -4.69 -18.90
CA GLY A 93 15.32 -3.53 -18.16
C GLY A 93 14.25 -3.91 -17.14
N THR A 94 13.57 -2.89 -16.64
CA THR A 94 12.49 -3.03 -15.67
C THR A 94 11.21 -2.40 -16.17
N SER A 95 10.08 -3.02 -15.86
CA SER A 95 8.75 -2.42 -15.99
C SER A 95 8.24 -2.09 -14.60
N GLY A 96 7.60 -0.94 -14.44
CA GLY A 96 7.13 -0.46 -13.15
C GLY A 96 5.73 0.12 -13.20
N ILE A 97 5.03 0.03 -12.07
CA ILE A 97 3.73 0.66 -11.84
C ILE A 97 3.86 1.60 -10.65
N ASP A 98 3.51 2.87 -10.86
CA ASP A 98 3.47 3.89 -9.83
C ASP A 98 2.08 3.96 -9.21
N ILE A 99 2.03 3.89 -7.88
CA ILE A 99 0.79 4.00 -7.10
C ILE A 99 0.82 5.34 -6.37
N ASP A 100 -0.10 6.22 -6.76
CA ASP A 100 -0.34 7.50 -6.07
C ASP A 100 -0.82 7.20 -4.65
N LEU A 101 0.03 7.50 -3.67
CA LEU A 101 -0.28 7.25 -2.26
C LEU A 101 -1.54 8.01 -1.87
N ARG A 102 -1.80 9.20 -2.41
CA ARG A 102 -3.00 9.98 -2.05
C ARG A 102 -4.31 9.24 -2.35
N ARG A 103 -4.28 8.19 -3.18
CA ARG A 103 -5.46 7.39 -3.57
C ARG A 103 -5.50 6.01 -2.90
N VAL A 104 -4.52 5.68 -2.06
CA VAL A 104 -4.49 4.42 -1.31
C VAL A 104 -4.89 4.71 0.13
N ASP A 105 -6.01 4.14 0.57
CA ASP A 105 -6.39 4.21 1.98
C ASP A 105 -5.41 3.40 2.84
N ILE A 106 -5.15 3.90 4.05
CA ILE A 106 -4.48 3.12 5.09
C ILE A 106 -5.50 2.70 6.14
N ASP A 107 -5.37 1.46 6.63
CA ASP A 107 -6.15 0.98 7.75
C ASP A 107 -5.26 0.99 9.01
N GLN A 108 -5.53 1.92 9.91
CA GLN A 108 -4.80 2.05 11.17
C GLN A 108 -5.38 1.18 12.29
N CYS A 109 -6.53 0.57 12.06
CA CYS A 109 -7.22 -0.22 13.07
C CYS A 109 -6.52 -1.57 13.31
N PRO A 110 -6.69 -2.18 14.49
CA PRO A 110 -6.13 -3.50 14.76
C PRO A 110 -6.71 -4.56 13.82
N LEU A 111 -5.86 -5.49 13.38
CA LEU A 111 -6.31 -6.64 12.60
C LEU A 111 -7.26 -7.51 13.42
N PRO A 112 -8.28 -8.12 12.78
CA PRO A 112 -9.14 -9.11 13.44
C PRO A 112 -8.31 -10.28 14.01
N SER A 113 -8.74 -10.82 15.15
CA SER A 113 -8.12 -11.99 15.74
C SER A 113 -8.12 -13.17 14.76
N GLY A 114 -6.93 -13.70 14.44
CA GLY A 114 -6.76 -14.79 13.48
C GLY A 114 -6.59 -14.36 12.02
N SER A 115 -6.54 -13.05 11.72
CA SER A 115 -6.19 -12.58 10.38
C SER A 115 -4.72 -12.83 10.05
N THR A 116 -4.45 -13.38 8.86
CA THR A 116 -3.10 -13.51 8.28
C THR A 116 -2.75 -12.35 7.35
N GLN A 117 -3.65 -11.37 7.20
CA GLN A 117 -3.42 -10.24 6.32
C GLN A 117 -2.27 -9.37 6.84
N LEU A 118 -1.35 -9.03 5.94
CA LEU A 118 -0.27 -8.11 6.23
C LEU A 118 -0.79 -6.68 6.11
N ASN A 119 -1.00 -6.03 7.25
CA ASN A 119 -1.25 -4.59 7.32
C ASN A 119 -0.20 -3.94 8.24
N ILE A 120 0.76 -3.25 7.64
CA ILE A 120 1.86 -2.59 8.35
C ILE A 120 1.41 -1.38 9.19
N PHE A 121 0.20 -0.86 8.92
CA PHE A 121 -0.37 0.27 9.64
C PHE A 121 -1.31 -0.17 10.77
N ALA A 122 -1.58 -1.47 10.89
CA ALA A 122 -2.52 -1.99 11.87
C ALA A 122 -2.14 -1.62 13.31
N ALA A 123 -3.16 -1.36 14.12
CA ALA A 123 -3.03 -0.96 15.52
C ALA A 123 -2.19 0.32 15.76
N SER A 124 -2.03 1.16 14.74
CA SER A 124 -1.40 2.48 14.87
C SER A 124 -2.39 3.59 15.19
N ASP A 125 -3.69 3.29 15.30
CA ASP A 125 -4.72 4.24 15.73
C ASP A 125 -4.49 4.75 17.17
N LYS A 126 -5.13 5.88 17.48
CA LYS A 126 -5.03 6.59 18.75
C LYS A 126 -6.35 6.53 19.54
N CYS A 127 -7.22 5.58 19.22
CA CYS A 127 -8.45 5.38 19.99
C CYS A 127 -8.13 5.00 21.44
N LYS A 128 -8.93 5.52 22.39
CA LYS A 128 -8.86 5.15 23.80
C LYS A 128 -9.30 3.69 23.98
N LYS A 129 -8.33 2.76 23.92
CA LYS A 129 -8.55 1.30 23.89
C LYS A 129 -9.41 0.77 25.04
N ARG A 130 -9.46 1.47 26.17
CA ARG A 130 -10.27 1.08 27.34
C ARG A 130 -11.77 1.09 27.05
N THR A 131 -12.25 2.11 26.34
CA THR A 131 -13.70 2.37 26.17
C THR A 131 -14.15 2.40 24.71
N THR A 132 -13.20 2.48 23.77
CA THR A 132 -13.45 2.60 22.32
C THR A 132 -12.76 1.53 21.50
N GLU A 133 -13.30 1.28 20.30
CA GLU A 133 -12.76 0.43 19.24
C GLU A 133 -12.61 1.22 17.93
N CYS A 134 -11.56 0.91 17.18
CA CYS A 134 -11.24 1.58 15.92
C CYS A 134 -12.03 0.95 14.78
N VAL A 135 -12.62 1.80 13.92
CA VAL A 135 -13.24 1.36 12.66
C VAL A 135 -12.73 2.22 11.51
N PRO A 136 -12.16 1.62 10.44
CA PRO A 136 -11.56 2.37 9.33
C PRO A 136 -12.63 3.09 8.50
N ILE A 137 -12.25 4.21 7.90
CA ILE A 137 -13.09 4.97 6.98
C ILE A 137 -12.41 4.98 5.60
N PRO A 138 -12.96 4.28 4.59
CA PRO A 138 -12.39 4.24 3.26
C PRO A 138 -12.66 5.53 2.47
N GLY A 139 -11.90 5.75 1.39
CA GLY A 139 -12.06 6.84 0.44
C GLY A 139 -11.42 8.17 0.86
N LEU A 140 -10.51 8.13 1.84
CA LEU A 140 -9.87 9.32 2.41
C LEU A 140 -8.38 9.45 2.01
N GLY A 141 -7.84 8.44 1.33
CA GLY A 141 -6.47 8.42 0.84
C GLY A 141 -5.43 8.11 1.92
N PHE A 142 -4.16 8.25 1.55
CA PHE A 142 -3.03 7.96 2.44
C PHE A 142 -2.81 9.11 3.42
N ARG A 143 -3.57 9.06 4.51
CA ARG A 143 -3.44 9.99 5.63
C ARG A 143 -3.77 9.29 6.94
N ARG A 144 -3.15 9.77 8.02
CA ARG A 144 -3.52 9.36 9.38
C ARG A 144 -4.90 9.92 9.74
N GLY A 145 -5.61 9.24 10.62
CA GLY A 145 -6.92 9.65 11.11
C GLY A 145 -8.08 9.21 10.22
N SER A 146 -7.84 8.38 9.20
CA SER A 146 -8.88 7.76 8.35
C SER A 146 -9.62 6.62 9.07
N TYR A 147 -10.06 6.88 10.30
CA TYR A 147 -10.83 5.95 11.13
C TYR A 147 -11.76 6.74 12.07
N ARG A 148 -12.68 6.04 12.70
CA ARG A 148 -13.49 6.54 13.81
C ARG A 148 -13.34 5.63 15.02
N CYS A 149 -13.33 6.22 16.21
CA CYS A 149 -13.37 5.49 17.46
C CYS A 149 -14.82 5.36 17.93
N GLN A 150 -15.37 4.15 17.82
CA GLN A 150 -16.71 3.81 18.28
C GLN A 150 -16.66 3.27 19.70
N CYS A 151 -17.72 3.44 20.47
CA CYS A 151 -17.77 2.89 21.82
C CYS A 151 -17.83 1.36 21.78
N LYS A 152 -17.01 0.70 22.61
CA LYS A 152 -17.08 -0.75 22.79
C LYS A 152 -18.43 -1.15 23.37
N ARG A 153 -18.81 -2.42 23.19
CA ARG A 153 -19.95 -3.01 23.90
C ARG A 153 -19.83 -2.77 25.42
N GLY A 154 -20.93 -2.38 26.05
CA GLY A 154 -20.96 -1.96 27.46
C GLY A 154 -20.60 -0.50 27.70
N TYR A 155 -20.28 0.26 26.65
CA TYR A 155 -20.04 1.70 26.71
C TYR A 155 -20.95 2.46 25.74
N TYR A 156 -21.26 3.73 26.06
CA TYR A 156 -22.05 4.63 25.24
C TYR A 156 -21.37 6.00 25.07
N TYR A 157 -21.68 6.65 23.95
CA TYR A 157 -21.13 7.97 23.63
C TYR A 157 -21.79 9.02 24.54
N PRO A 158 -21.01 9.89 25.23
CA PRO A 158 -21.55 10.80 26.26
C PRO A 158 -22.75 11.64 25.79
N ASN A 159 -22.69 12.16 24.56
CA ASN A 159 -23.81 12.86 23.95
C ASN A 159 -24.71 11.89 23.18
N THR A 160 -25.68 11.30 23.88
CA THR A 160 -26.60 10.31 23.31
C THR A 160 -27.52 10.88 22.21
N LYS A 161 -27.68 12.21 22.15
CA LYS A 161 -28.51 12.91 21.15
C LYS A 161 -27.72 13.33 19.91
N ALA A 162 -26.40 13.12 19.87
CA ALA A 162 -25.58 13.46 18.71
C ALA A 162 -25.95 12.61 17.48
N THR A 163 -25.95 13.24 16.30
CA THR A 163 -26.14 12.56 15.00
C THR A 163 -25.06 11.52 14.75
N HIS A 164 -23.83 11.83 15.14
CA HIS A 164 -22.67 10.96 15.04
C HIS A 164 -22.17 10.59 16.43
N ARG A 165 -22.24 9.31 16.79
CA ARG A 165 -21.88 8.77 18.12
C ARG A 165 -20.51 8.07 18.07
N TYR A 166 -19.50 8.80 17.62
CA TYR A 166 -18.13 8.32 17.55
C TYR A 166 -17.17 9.51 17.64
N TYR A 167 -15.91 9.24 17.96
CA TYR A 167 -14.85 10.25 17.87
C TYR A 167 -14.15 10.15 16.53
N ASN A 168 -13.90 11.30 15.89
CA ASN A 168 -13.26 11.36 14.59
C ASN A 168 -11.75 11.13 14.73
N GLY A 169 -11.20 10.17 13.99
CA GLY A 169 -9.78 9.83 14.03
C GLY A 169 -8.88 10.99 13.67
N THR A 170 -9.27 11.87 12.73
CA THR A 170 -8.48 13.07 12.39
C THR A 170 -8.25 13.97 13.59
N VAL A 171 -9.31 14.25 14.37
CA VAL A 171 -9.22 15.10 15.57
C VAL A 171 -8.34 14.44 16.64
N ILE A 172 -8.47 13.12 16.81
CA ILE A 172 -7.68 12.38 17.79
C ILE A 172 -6.19 12.41 17.41
N GLU A 173 -5.85 12.20 16.14
CA GLU A 173 -4.47 12.25 15.66
C GLU A 173 -3.87 13.66 15.83
N GLU A 174 -4.64 14.71 15.54
CA GLU A 174 -4.21 16.11 15.74
C GLU A 174 -3.91 16.40 17.23
N GLU A 175 -4.81 16.03 18.14
CA GLU A 175 -4.59 16.21 19.59
C GLU A 175 -3.43 15.34 20.12
N TYR A 176 -3.25 14.14 19.56
CA TYR A 176 -2.10 13.30 19.88
C TYR A 176 -0.78 13.90 19.38
N GLU A 177 -0.78 14.51 18.20
CA GLU A 177 0.39 15.18 17.64
C GLU A 177 0.83 16.37 18.50
N LYS A 178 -0.13 17.21 18.94
CA LYS A 178 0.13 18.28 19.92
C LYS A 178 0.75 17.73 21.21
N LEU A 179 0.24 16.62 21.73
CA LEU A 179 0.83 15.95 22.90
C LEU A 179 2.28 15.54 22.66
N MET A 180 2.61 14.98 21.49
CA MET A 180 3.99 14.59 21.15
C MET A 180 4.92 15.80 21.00
N LEU A 181 4.40 16.95 20.57
CA LEU A 181 5.14 18.21 20.43
C LEU A 181 5.26 19.00 21.75
N GLY A 182 4.60 18.53 22.83
CA GLY A 182 4.57 19.23 24.11
C GLY A 182 3.67 20.48 24.13
N GLU A 183 2.74 20.57 23.18
CA GLU A 183 1.75 21.64 23.09
C GLU A 183 0.51 21.35 23.95
N GLU A 184 -0.30 22.37 24.20
CA GLU A 184 -1.60 22.22 24.88
C GLU A 184 -2.50 21.29 24.05
N ASN A 185 -3.03 20.24 24.69
CA ASN A 185 -3.79 19.19 24.03
C ASN A 185 -4.83 18.59 24.97
N GLN A 186 -5.91 18.08 24.38
CA GLN A 186 -6.98 17.39 25.09
C GLN A 186 -6.79 15.88 25.11
N TYR A 187 -5.81 15.34 24.36
CA TYR A 187 -5.65 13.90 24.23
C TYR A 187 -5.38 13.22 25.58
N ASN A 188 -4.61 13.84 26.48
CA ASN A 188 -4.31 13.24 27.78
C ASN A 188 -5.35 13.53 28.88
N GLU A 189 -6.38 14.32 28.58
CA GLU A 189 -7.43 14.64 29.54
C GLU A 189 -8.35 13.44 29.80
N SER A 190 -8.67 13.21 31.08
CA SER A 190 -9.56 12.12 31.49
C SER A 190 -10.99 12.38 31.03
N GLY A 191 -11.65 11.36 30.48
CA GLY A 191 -13.01 11.49 29.92
C GLY A 191 -13.06 12.07 28.50
N VAL A 192 -11.96 12.60 27.96
CA VAL A 192 -11.90 13.06 26.57
C VAL A 192 -11.57 11.90 25.64
N PHE A 193 -12.30 11.81 24.52
CA PHE A 193 -12.27 10.67 23.59
C PHE A 193 -12.62 9.32 24.23
N GLU A 194 -13.23 9.33 25.43
CA GLU A 194 -13.63 8.14 26.17
C GLU A 194 -15.15 8.01 26.27
N CYS A 195 -15.67 6.80 26.02
CA CYS A 195 -17.07 6.49 26.25
C CYS A 195 -17.37 6.19 27.72
N LEU A 196 -18.64 6.38 28.11
CA LEU A 196 -19.14 6.11 29.46
C LEU A 196 -19.67 4.68 29.55
N ARG A 197 -19.59 4.04 30.72
CA ARG A 197 -20.13 2.69 30.93
C ARG A 197 -21.66 2.73 30.99
N CYS A 198 -22.33 1.80 30.31
CA CYS A 198 -23.76 1.58 30.48
C CYS A 198 -24.06 1.16 31.93
N ALA A 199 -25.23 1.57 32.45
CA ALA A 199 -25.78 0.94 33.65
C ALA A 199 -26.07 -0.53 33.32
N GLU A 200 -25.58 -1.42 34.18
CA GLU A 200 -25.77 -2.87 34.06
C GLU A 200 -27.23 -3.25 34.31
#